data_AF-A0A9P5KUG5-F1
#
_entry.id   AF-A0A9P5KUG5-F1
#
_cell.length_a   1.000
_cell.length_b   1.000
_cell.length_c   1.000
_cell.angle_alpha   90.00
_cell.angle_beta   90.00
_cell.angle_gamma   90.00
#
_symmetry.space_group_name_H-M   'P 1'
#
loop_
_entity.id
_entity.type
_entity.pdbx_description
1 polymer ?
#
loop_
_entity_poly.entity_id
_entity_poly.type
_entity_poly.pdbx_seq_one_letter_code
_entity_poly.pdbx_strand_id
1 'polypeptide(L)'
;MYRPTNSLPAVPRRNPKYSQSAYKVVKHKPRKQQHHHSHPKPGGIPPELTDPTISPLIKYGLPDTPDVPVEGIDCIHIYDFDNTLFISPPPNYELYTSQSIEMLQNPSTIHSGGWWQDTRFIRAIGSGWDTEREAAWEGWWNEDIVELVRDSMANPRALTVLLTGRGLHFGPTIAEICASKGLKFDAIILKNPAFPRTLDFKTNVITDLLEWYRGVNDISVYEDRVWHQRKFKKFLIEYQQAMRKSLRYNVVLVVGLVKFLDPEVEIALLKQSIEEHNNAYNQRLLQYPNNHGLAMIDVHLFTGYVLKSQSRADLLNAYARLIPAAVRDTLKFHANAIVIRYIKASAKKTAHLKYGATYRWVATHFGQFNDEIWAVKVAPVVDETGNAAFQPLVETPMVILAHKKRTNGSYVASKIEEWIPLDSRVEIVTQVGDWNSKKIKKRQDL
;
A
#
# COMPACT_ATOMS: atom_id res chain seq x y z
N MET A 1 -51.82 50.15 -5.51
CA MET A 1 -51.13 49.04 -6.20
C MET A 1 -50.15 48.41 -5.22
N TYR A 2 -50.32 47.11 -5.02
CA TYR A 2 -49.72 46.28 -3.98
C TYR A 2 -48.18 46.20 -4.07
N ARG A 3 -47.51 46.34 -2.92
CA ARG A 3 -46.14 45.83 -2.68
C ARG A 3 -46.24 44.42 -2.09
N PRO A 4 -45.50 43.41 -2.59
CA PRO A 4 -45.42 42.11 -1.94
C PRO A 4 -44.24 42.06 -0.95
N THR A 5 -44.56 41.78 0.30
CA THR A 5 -43.67 41.24 1.34
C THR A 5 -43.64 39.72 1.22
N ASN A 6 -42.47 39.08 1.20
CA ASN A 6 -42.36 37.64 1.43
C ASN A 6 -41.18 37.31 2.34
N SER A 7 -41.53 37.08 3.61
CA SER A 7 -40.76 36.42 4.64
C SER A 7 -40.86 34.89 4.49
N LEU A 8 -39.73 34.20 4.65
CA LEU A 8 -39.60 32.74 4.67
C LEU A 8 -40.26 32.13 5.94
N PRO A 9 -40.86 30.92 5.87
CA PRO A 9 -41.46 30.26 7.02
C PRO A 9 -40.44 29.50 7.89
N ALA A 10 -40.70 29.47 9.20
CA ALA A 10 -39.85 28.91 10.25
C ALA A 10 -39.99 27.37 10.42
N VAL A 11 -38.88 26.75 10.83
CA VAL A 11 -38.72 25.31 11.12
C VAL A 11 -39.32 24.92 12.48
N PRO A 12 -40.02 23.78 12.65
CA PRO A 12 -40.60 23.38 13.93
C PRO A 12 -39.57 22.83 14.93
N ARG A 13 -39.68 23.27 16.19
CA ARG A 13 -38.90 22.80 17.35
C ARG A 13 -39.40 21.44 17.85
N ARG A 14 -38.49 20.48 18.08
CA ARG A 14 -38.78 19.20 18.73
C ARG A 14 -38.86 19.35 20.25
N ASN A 15 -39.92 18.78 20.83
CA ASN A 15 -40.21 18.75 22.26
C ASN A 15 -39.55 17.51 22.93
N PRO A 16 -38.89 17.62 24.10
CA PRO A 16 -38.29 16.49 24.80
C PRO A 16 -39.13 16.10 26.02
N LYS A 17 -39.58 14.84 26.15
CA LYS A 17 -39.90 14.18 27.44
C LYS A 17 -40.33 12.70 27.31
N TYR A 18 -39.67 11.86 28.11
CA TYR A 18 -39.93 10.44 28.46
C TYR A 18 -39.68 9.38 27.35
N SER A 19 -38.97 8.27 27.55
CA SER A 19 -38.83 7.42 28.75
C SER A 19 -37.40 6.93 29.01
N GLN A 20 -36.99 6.98 30.28
CA GLN A 20 -35.86 6.25 30.83
C GLN A 20 -36.30 4.82 31.18
N SER A 21 -35.56 3.80 30.72
CA SER A 21 -35.51 2.48 31.36
C SER A 21 -34.08 1.99 31.38
N ALA A 22 -33.67 1.55 32.56
CA ALA A 22 -32.29 1.41 33.01
C ALA A 22 -31.53 0.24 32.35
N TYR A 23 -30.37 0.54 31.77
CA TYR A 23 -29.23 -0.39 31.73
C TYR A 23 -28.14 0.17 32.63
N LYS A 24 -27.88 -0.53 33.75
CA LYS A 24 -26.76 -0.27 34.66
C LYS A 24 -25.45 -0.47 33.90
N VAL A 25 -24.81 0.62 33.50
CA VAL A 25 -23.39 0.61 33.11
C VAL A 25 -22.58 0.53 34.40
N VAL A 26 -22.06 -0.65 34.70
CA VAL A 26 -20.98 -0.81 35.69
C VAL A 26 -19.78 -0.03 35.15
N LYS A 27 -19.51 1.13 35.75
CA LYS A 27 -18.27 1.88 35.50
C LYS A 27 -17.10 1.07 36.06
N HIS A 28 -16.50 0.21 35.23
CA HIS A 28 -15.16 -0.28 35.53
C HIS A 28 -14.21 0.92 35.48
N LYS A 29 -13.70 1.32 36.65
CA LYS A 29 -12.52 2.18 36.74
C LYS A 29 -11.43 1.54 35.86
N PRO A 30 -10.79 2.28 34.94
CA PRO A 30 -9.69 1.73 34.17
C PRO A 30 -8.59 1.37 35.18
N ARG A 31 -8.32 0.07 35.31
CA ARG A 31 -7.18 -0.43 36.06
C ARG A 31 -5.96 0.10 35.30
N LYS A 32 -5.21 1.04 35.88
CA LYS A 32 -3.89 1.44 35.38
C LYS A 32 -2.99 0.20 35.46
N GLN A 33 -3.03 -0.65 34.44
CA GLN A 33 -1.91 -1.53 34.17
C GLN A 33 -0.82 -0.62 33.62
N GLN A 34 0.15 -0.31 34.46
CA GLN A 34 1.45 0.15 34.01
C GLN A 34 2.05 -0.99 33.18
N HIS A 35 1.77 -1.00 31.89
CA HIS A 35 2.58 -1.75 30.95
C HIS A 35 3.94 -1.05 30.91
N HIS A 36 4.88 -1.53 31.72
CA HIS A 36 6.28 -1.28 31.50
C HIS A 36 6.66 -1.99 30.19
N HIS A 37 6.42 -1.32 29.07
CA HIS A 37 7.11 -1.62 27.83
C HIS A 37 8.56 -1.21 28.04
N SER A 38 9.40 -2.15 28.45
CA SER A 38 10.84 -2.02 28.27
C SER A 38 11.13 -2.16 26.78
N HIS A 39 10.86 -1.09 26.02
CA HIS A 39 11.60 -0.92 24.78
C HIS A 39 13.09 -0.87 25.17
N PRO A 40 13.99 -1.56 24.46
CA PRO A 40 15.40 -1.25 24.60
C PRO A 40 15.54 0.26 24.45
N LYS A 41 16.18 0.92 25.43
CA LYS A 41 16.50 2.34 25.30
C LYS A 41 17.18 2.47 23.92
N PRO A 42 16.70 3.34 23.02
CA PRO A 42 17.45 3.61 21.81
C PRO A 42 18.86 3.96 22.29
N GLY A 43 19.86 3.25 21.79
CA GLY A 43 21.21 3.82 21.84
C GLY A 43 21.08 5.24 21.32
N GLY A 44 21.67 6.21 22.02
CA GLY A 44 21.64 7.59 21.56
C GLY A 44 22.08 7.67 20.09
N ILE A 45 21.63 8.70 19.38
CA ILE A 45 22.14 8.94 18.03
C ILE A 45 23.68 8.94 18.12
N PRO A 46 24.39 8.12 17.32
CA PRO A 46 25.84 8.03 17.39
C PRO A 46 26.49 9.42 17.29
N PRO A 47 27.59 9.69 18.01
CA PRO A 47 28.21 11.01 18.04
C PRO A 47 28.54 11.56 16.64
N GLU A 48 29.01 10.70 15.74
CA GLU A 48 29.29 11.05 14.33
C GLU A 48 28.03 11.51 13.60
N LEU A 49 26.86 10.97 13.96
CA LEU A 49 25.57 11.40 13.42
C LEU A 49 25.06 12.71 14.04
N THR A 50 25.81 13.32 14.96
CA THR A 50 25.52 14.63 15.55
C THR A 50 26.63 15.65 15.34
N ASP A 51 27.75 15.25 14.74
CA ASP A 51 28.89 16.14 14.52
C ASP A 51 28.59 17.11 13.36
N PRO A 52 28.56 18.44 13.60
CA PRO A 52 28.29 19.43 12.57
C PRO A 52 29.51 19.72 11.68
N THR A 53 30.68 19.15 11.96
CA THR A 53 31.91 19.33 11.18
C THR A 53 32.07 18.28 10.07
N ILE A 54 31.25 17.22 10.10
CA ILE A 54 31.25 16.16 9.10
C ILE A 54 30.17 16.44 8.06
N SER A 55 30.55 16.44 6.78
CA SER A 55 29.62 16.59 5.65
C SER A 55 28.45 15.60 5.78
N PRO A 56 27.18 16.04 5.59
CA PRO A 56 26.01 15.15 5.65
C PRO A 56 26.11 13.99 4.65
N LEU A 57 26.80 14.18 3.52
CA LEU A 57 27.01 13.13 2.52
C LEU A 57 27.87 11.99 3.09
N ILE A 58 28.97 12.31 3.77
CA ILE A 58 29.86 11.33 4.40
C ILE A 58 29.19 10.70 5.63
N LYS A 59 28.45 11.51 6.38
CA LYS A 59 27.74 11.11 7.60
C LYS A 59 26.66 10.06 7.36
N TYR A 60 25.93 10.18 6.25
CA TYR A 60 24.74 9.36 5.96
C TYR A 60 24.86 8.47 4.72
N GLY A 61 25.81 8.78 3.83
CA GLY A 61 26.00 8.07 2.57
C GLY A 61 26.68 6.71 2.74
N LEU A 62 26.82 6.02 1.62
CA LEU A 62 27.63 4.80 1.52
C LEU A 62 29.13 5.12 1.73
N PRO A 63 29.98 4.12 2.05
CA PRO A 63 31.41 4.34 2.31
C PRO A 63 32.17 5.11 1.21
N ASP A 64 31.81 4.92 -0.06
CA ASP A 64 32.47 5.56 -1.21
C ASP A 64 31.77 6.85 -1.68
N THR A 65 30.96 7.47 -0.81
CA THR A 65 30.24 8.70 -1.14
C THR A 65 31.24 9.85 -1.38
N PRO A 66 31.20 10.53 -2.53
CA PRO A 66 32.09 11.66 -2.80
C PRO A 66 31.79 12.81 -1.83
N ASP A 67 32.84 13.53 -1.43
CA ASP A 67 32.66 14.81 -0.75
C ASP A 67 32.42 15.89 -1.79
N VAL A 68 31.18 16.38 -1.88
CA VAL A 68 30.78 17.41 -2.83
C VAL A 68 30.97 18.79 -2.18
N PRO A 69 31.83 19.66 -2.74
CA PRO A 69 32.06 21.01 -2.21
C PRO A 69 30.77 21.83 -2.12
N VAL A 70 30.72 22.74 -1.15
CA VAL A 70 29.56 23.61 -0.94
C VAL A 70 29.45 24.67 -2.03
N GLU A 71 30.58 25.11 -2.58
CA GLU A 71 30.66 26.15 -3.60
C GLU A 71 29.97 25.73 -4.89
N GLY A 72 29.03 26.55 -5.36
CA GLY A 72 28.36 26.37 -6.65
C GLY A 72 27.05 25.57 -6.61
N ILE A 73 26.78 24.84 -5.52
CA ILE A 73 25.52 24.13 -5.31
C ILE A 73 24.42 25.13 -4.89
N ASP A 74 23.36 25.19 -5.67
CA ASP A 74 22.20 26.06 -5.41
C ASP A 74 20.85 25.33 -5.37
N CYS A 75 20.82 24.05 -5.71
CA CYS A 75 19.62 23.24 -5.63
C CYS A 75 19.92 21.82 -5.10
N ILE A 76 18.94 21.22 -4.42
CA ILE A 76 19.00 19.83 -3.94
C ILE A 76 17.81 19.07 -4.51
N HIS A 77 18.07 17.92 -5.13
CA HIS A 77 17.04 17.00 -5.59
C HIS A 77 17.14 15.68 -4.82
N ILE A 78 16.04 15.29 -4.18
CA ILE A 78 15.96 14.12 -3.31
C ILE A 78 14.94 13.14 -3.88
N TYR A 79 15.38 11.92 -4.16
CA TYR A 79 14.55 10.86 -4.72
C TYR A 79 14.43 9.72 -3.70
N ASP A 80 13.20 9.36 -3.30
CA ASP A 80 12.98 8.09 -2.61
C ASP A 80 13.24 6.91 -3.55
N PHE A 81 13.57 5.74 -2.99
CA PHE A 81 13.86 4.56 -3.78
C PHE A 81 12.59 3.75 -4.07
N ASP A 82 12.00 3.13 -3.04
CA ASP A 82 10.88 2.19 -3.18
C ASP A 82 9.64 2.89 -3.75
N ASN A 83 9.11 2.36 -4.87
CA ASN A 83 7.93 2.83 -5.61
C ASN A 83 7.98 4.30 -6.08
N THR A 84 9.12 4.96 -5.92
CA THR A 84 9.39 6.30 -6.44
C THR A 84 10.31 6.19 -7.66
N LEU A 85 11.59 5.85 -7.44
CA LEU A 85 12.55 5.62 -8.51
C LEU A 85 12.46 4.18 -9.05
N PHE A 86 12.35 3.20 -8.14
CA PHE A 86 12.39 1.78 -8.46
C PHE A 86 11.12 1.08 -7.97
N ILE A 87 10.53 0.22 -8.81
CA ILE A 87 9.25 -0.45 -8.56
C ILE A 87 9.48 -1.66 -7.63
N SER A 88 9.87 -1.41 -6.38
CA SER A 88 10.06 -2.47 -5.40
C SER A 88 8.74 -3.20 -5.10
N PRO A 89 8.65 -4.52 -5.30
CA PRO A 89 7.40 -5.24 -5.16
C PRO A 89 6.92 -5.21 -3.70
N PRO A 90 5.70 -4.75 -3.41
CA PRO A 90 5.09 -4.93 -2.11
C PRO A 90 4.62 -6.39 -1.92
N PRO A 91 4.27 -6.80 -0.70
CA PRO A 91 3.58 -8.08 -0.50
C PRO A 91 2.32 -8.18 -1.38
N ASN A 92 2.12 -9.33 -2.01
CA ASN A 92 1.04 -9.53 -2.97
C ASN A 92 -0.33 -9.57 -2.29
N TYR A 93 -1.13 -8.53 -2.54
CA TYR A 93 -2.47 -8.37 -1.98
C TYR A 93 -3.52 -9.34 -2.57
N GLU A 94 -3.17 -10.06 -3.63
CA GLU A 94 -3.99 -11.15 -4.19
C GLU A 94 -3.68 -12.49 -3.48
N LEU A 95 -2.47 -12.66 -2.94
CA LEU A 95 -2.09 -13.86 -2.19
C LEU A 95 -2.46 -13.80 -0.72
N TYR A 96 -2.20 -12.68 -0.04
CA TYR A 96 -2.30 -12.60 1.41
C TYR A 96 -3.51 -11.81 1.90
N THR A 97 -4.01 -12.20 3.08
CA THR A 97 -5.07 -11.44 3.74
C THR A 97 -4.56 -10.05 4.13
N SER A 98 -5.43 -9.04 4.18
CA SER A 98 -5.04 -7.66 4.57
C SER A 98 -4.30 -7.61 5.91
N GLN A 99 -4.70 -8.45 6.88
CA GLN A 99 -4.03 -8.56 8.18
C GLN A 99 -2.59 -9.06 8.01
N SER A 100 -2.38 -10.06 7.13
CA SER A 100 -1.05 -10.58 6.84
C SER A 100 -0.18 -9.60 6.07
N ILE A 101 -0.75 -8.81 5.16
CA ILE A 101 -0.03 -7.70 4.50
C ILE A 101 0.49 -6.70 5.55
N GLU A 102 -0.36 -6.28 6.50
CA GLU A 102 0.04 -5.36 7.57
C GLU A 102 1.13 -5.96 8.45
N MET A 103 1.02 -7.25 8.80
CA MET A 103 2.05 -7.99 9.52
C MET A 103 3.37 -8.04 8.75
N LEU A 104 3.34 -8.34 7.46
CA LEU A 104 4.54 -8.40 6.61
C LEU A 104 5.22 -7.03 6.48
N GLN A 105 4.46 -5.95 6.39
CA GLN A 105 5.00 -4.60 6.29
C GLN A 105 5.58 -4.09 7.61
N ASN A 106 5.20 -4.69 8.74
CA ASN A 106 5.72 -4.32 10.05
C ASN A 106 7.13 -4.90 10.25
N PRO A 107 8.18 -4.06 10.42
CA PRO A 107 9.55 -4.53 10.57
C PRO A 107 9.76 -5.40 11.81
N SER A 108 8.86 -5.34 12.79
CA SER A 108 8.95 -6.11 14.02
C SER A 108 8.28 -7.47 13.94
N THR A 109 7.45 -7.79 12.94
CA THR A 109 6.68 -9.05 12.99
C THR A 109 7.54 -10.29 12.77
N ILE A 110 8.45 -10.24 11.79
CA ILE A 110 9.38 -11.34 11.52
C ILE A 110 10.76 -10.95 12.04
N HIS A 111 11.53 -11.95 12.52
CA HIS A 111 12.77 -11.69 13.26
C HIS A 111 13.90 -11.15 12.37
N SER A 112 13.92 -11.57 11.10
CA SER A 112 14.84 -11.08 10.07
C SER A 112 14.46 -9.68 9.57
N GLY A 113 13.44 -9.07 10.19
CA GLY A 113 12.79 -7.86 9.72
C GLY A 113 11.53 -8.17 8.90
N GLY A 114 10.68 -7.17 8.76
CA GLY A 114 9.53 -7.20 7.86
C GLY A 114 9.97 -7.14 6.38
N TRP A 115 8.99 -7.17 5.48
CA TRP A 115 9.17 -7.20 4.02
C TRP A 115 10.21 -6.20 3.48
N TRP A 116 10.13 -4.95 3.96
CA TRP A 116 11.03 -3.88 3.52
C TRP A 116 12.45 -3.96 4.11
N GLN A 117 12.68 -4.86 5.07
CA GLN A 117 13.98 -5.05 5.73
C GLN A 117 14.71 -6.31 5.26
N ASP A 118 14.06 -7.16 4.47
CA ASP A 118 14.65 -8.39 3.96
C ASP A 118 15.08 -8.22 2.50
N THR A 119 16.37 -8.37 2.23
CA THR A 119 16.96 -8.19 0.89
C THR A 119 16.52 -9.28 -0.08
N ARG A 120 16.05 -10.43 0.39
CA ARG A 120 15.65 -11.54 -0.49
C ARG A 120 14.50 -11.15 -1.41
N PHE A 121 13.55 -10.35 -0.94
CA PHE A 121 12.39 -9.96 -1.75
C PHE A 121 12.76 -9.08 -2.94
N ILE A 122 13.63 -8.08 -2.73
CA ILE A 122 14.11 -7.24 -3.85
C ILE A 122 15.06 -8.04 -4.76
N ARG A 123 15.81 -9.00 -4.21
CA ARG A 123 16.73 -9.84 -4.99
C ARG A 123 16.04 -10.90 -5.85
N ALA A 124 14.78 -11.20 -5.57
CA ALA A 124 13.99 -12.18 -6.29
C ALA A 124 13.10 -11.58 -7.38
N ILE A 125 13.31 -10.29 -7.70
CA ILE A 125 12.60 -9.60 -8.76
C ILE A 125 12.86 -10.27 -10.12
N GLY A 126 11.81 -10.29 -10.95
CA GLY A 126 11.89 -10.69 -12.36
C GLY A 126 12.38 -12.12 -12.56
N SER A 127 13.30 -12.31 -13.50
CA SER A 127 13.82 -13.62 -13.92
C SER A 127 15.06 -14.08 -13.14
N GLY A 128 15.33 -13.44 -12.00
CA GLY A 128 16.49 -13.72 -11.14
C GLY A 128 17.56 -12.62 -11.19
N TRP A 129 18.32 -12.50 -10.11
CA TRP A 129 19.21 -11.36 -9.85
C TRP A 129 20.20 -11.06 -10.99
N ASP A 130 20.93 -12.05 -11.48
CA ASP A 130 21.97 -11.84 -12.50
C ASP A 130 21.35 -11.46 -13.85
N THR A 131 20.28 -12.14 -14.27
CA THR A 131 19.55 -11.83 -15.50
C THR A 131 18.97 -10.42 -15.47
N GLU A 132 18.31 -10.05 -14.38
CA GLU A 132 17.75 -8.70 -14.24
C GLU A 132 18.86 -7.64 -14.18
N ARG A 133 20.00 -7.93 -13.53
CA ARG A 133 21.14 -7.01 -13.51
C ARG A 133 21.69 -6.75 -14.91
N GLU A 134 21.83 -7.79 -15.74
CA GLU A 134 22.29 -7.65 -17.13
C GLU A 134 21.32 -6.82 -17.97
N ALA A 135 20.01 -6.95 -17.71
CA ALA A 135 18.97 -6.13 -18.32
C ALA A 135 18.79 -4.75 -17.64
N ALA A 136 19.65 -4.40 -16.68
CA ALA A 136 19.51 -3.20 -15.85
C ALA A 136 18.11 -3.03 -15.25
N TRP A 137 17.48 -4.14 -14.84
CA TRP A 137 16.12 -4.24 -14.31
C TRP A 137 15.09 -3.52 -15.21
N GLU A 138 15.16 -3.75 -16.52
CA GLU A 138 14.23 -3.15 -17.49
C GLU A 138 12.77 -3.34 -17.07
N GLY A 139 11.99 -2.25 -17.17
CA GLY A 139 10.58 -2.24 -16.76
C GLY A 139 10.34 -2.19 -15.24
N TRP A 140 11.37 -2.28 -14.39
CA TRP A 140 11.25 -2.06 -12.94
C TRP A 140 11.61 -0.64 -12.50
N TRP A 141 11.91 0.24 -13.45
CA TRP A 141 12.14 1.66 -13.20
C TRP A 141 10.87 2.47 -13.44
N ASN A 142 10.72 3.54 -12.67
CA ASN A 142 9.87 4.65 -13.08
C ASN A 142 10.67 5.56 -14.02
N GLU A 143 10.53 5.36 -15.33
CA GLU A 143 11.37 6.03 -16.33
C GLU A 143 11.22 7.57 -16.29
N ASP A 144 10.05 8.11 -15.92
CA ASP A 144 9.88 9.57 -15.73
C ASP A 144 10.79 10.09 -14.60
N ILE A 145 10.95 9.32 -13.52
CA ILE A 145 11.83 9.69 -12.40
C ILE A 145 13.30 9.45 -12.78
N VAL A 146 13.60 8.43 -13.58
CA VAL A 146 14.95 8.20 -14.12
C VAL A 146 15.43 9.40 -14.92
N GLU A 147 14.58 9.95 -15.80
CA GLU A 147 14.92 11.17 -16.57
C GLU A 147 15.15 12.38 -15.65
N LEU A 148 14.32 12.57 -14.63
CA LEU A 148 14.55 13.64 -13.65
C LEU A 148 15.86 13.46 -12.87
N VAL A 149 16.26 12.22 -12.56
CA VAL A 149 17.57 11.95 -11.95
C VAL A 149 18.69 12.30 -12.92
N ARG A 150 18.57 11.94 -14.21
CA ARG A 150 19.57 12.27 -15.24
C ARG A 150 19.73 13.77 -15.44
N ASP A 151 18.63 14.52 -15.48
CA ASP A 151 18.65 15.98 -15.54
C ASP A 151 19.35 16.59 -14.32
N SER A 152 19.09 16.03 -13.13
CA SER A 152 19.78 16.43 -11.90
C SER A 152 21.27 16.15 -11.96
N MET A 153 21.67 14.96 -12.41
CA MET A 153 23.08 14.55 -12.57
C MET A 153 23.83 15.43 -13.60
N ALA A 154 23.13 15.91 -14.62
CA ALA A 154 23.72 16.78 -15.64
C ALA A 154 23.89 18.23 -15.17
N ASN A 155 23.21 18.64 -14.11
CA ASN A 155 23.29 19.99 -13.57
C ASN A 155 24.44 20.09 -12.54
N PRO A 156 25.55 20.78 -12.85
CA PRO A 156 26.69 20.91 -11.93
C PRO A 156 26.39 21.75 -10.68
N ARG A 157 25.22 22.39 -10.61
CA ARG A 157 24.75 23.18 -9.45
C ARG A 157 23.75 22.42 -8.59
N ALA A 158 23.35 21.21 -9.00
CA ALA A 158 22.43 20.36 -8.26
C ALA A 158 23.17 19.34 -7.41
N LEU A 159 22.69 19.14 -6.19
CA LEU A 159 23.03 17.99 -5.37
C LEU A 159 21.96 16.90 -5.57
N THR A 160 22.35 15.78 -6.14
CA THR A 160 21.47 14.66 -6.54
C THR A 160 21.55 13.53 -5.51
N VAL A 161 20.52 13.39 -4.68
CA VAL A 161 20.52 12.47 -3.53
C VAL A 161 19.43 11.41 -3.65
N LEU A 162 19.81 10.14 -3.48
CA LEU A 162 18.85 9.07 -3.22
C LEU A 162 18.70 8.90 -1.71
N LEU A 163 17.47 9.04 -1.19
CA LEU A 163 17.19 8.97 0.25
C LEU A 163 16.09 7.95 0.55
N THR A 164 16.48 6.79 1.07
CA THR A 164 15.57 5.66 1.28
C THR A 164 15.34 5.30 2.76
N GLY A 165 14.17 4.72 3.04
CA GLY A 165 13.85 4.11 4.32
C GLY A 165 14.43 2.71 4.54
N ARG A 166 15.09 2.13 3.53
CA ARG A 166 15.79 0.84 3.63
C ARG A 166 16.98 0.94 4.60
N GLY A 167 17.24 -0.13 5.34
CA GLY A 167 18.35 -0.19 6.30
C GLY A 167 19.72 -0.25 5.63
N LEU A 168 20.78 0.10 6.37
CA LEU A 168 22.17 0.18 5.86
C LEU A 168 22.64 -1.08 5.10
N HIS A 169 22.15 -2.27 5.49
CA HIS A 169 22.51 -3.54 4.85
C HIS A 169 22.01 -3.68 3.40
N PHE A 170 21.10 -2.81 2.95
CA PHE A 170 20.70 -2.74 1.53
C PHE A 170 21.71 -1.99 0.65
N GLY A 171 22.71 -1.33 1.23
CA GLY A 171 23.65 -0.46 0.52
C GLY A 171 24.22 -1.08 -0.77
N PRO A 172 24.86 -2.26 -0.70
CA PRO A 172 25.39 -2.94 -1.89
C PRO A 172 24.30 -3.25 -2.94
N THR A 173 23.13 -3.70 -2.48
CA THR A 173 22.00 -4.06 -3.36
C THR A 173 21.48 -2.83 -4.13
N ILE A 174 21.26 -1.71 -3.45
CA ILE A 174 20.74 -0.49 -4.07
C ILE A 174 21.79 0.17 -4.96
N ALA A 175 23.06 0.16 -4.55
CA ALA A 175 24.16 0.68 -5.35
C ALA A 175 24.31 -0.11 -6.66
N GLU A 176 24.24 -1.45 -6.61
CA GLU A 176 24.28 -2.32 -7.80
C GLU A 176 23.10 -2.04 -8.75
N ILE A 177 21.88 -1.90 -8.21
CA ILE A 177 20.68 -1.54 -8.98
C ILE A 177 20.87 -0.19 -9.69
N CYS A 178 21.26 0.86 -8.97
CA CYS A 178 21.47 2.19 -9.55
C CYS A 178 22.59 2.20 -10.59
N ALA A 179 23.71 1.53 -10.31
CA ALA A 179 24.86 1.45 -11.20
C ALA A 179 24.52 0.77 -12.54
N SER A 180 23.68 -0.28 -12.53
CA SER A 180 23.26 -0.97 -13.77
C SER A 180 22.52 -0.05 -14.75
N LYS A 181 21.80 0.95 -14.24
CA LYS A 181 21.07 1.95 -15.04
C LYS A 181 21.91 3.21 -15.29
N GLY A 182 23.18 3.21 -14.88
CA GLY A 182 24.09 4.34 -15.02
C GLY A 182 23.74 5.54 -14.13
N LEU A 183 22.93 5.35 -13.09
CA LEU A 183 22.52 6.42 -12.18
C LEU A 183 23.58 6.62 -11.10
N LYS A 184 24.24 7.79 -11.14
CA LYS A 184 25.31 8.16 -10.21
C LYS A 184 24.82 9.30 -9.34
N PHE A 185 24.39 8.96 -8.13
CA PHE A 185 24.00 9.93 -7.13
C PHE A 185 25.23 10.50 -6.44
N ASP A 186 25.16 11.77 -6.04
CA ASP A 186 26.15 12.39 -5.16
C ASP A 186 26.15 11.73 -3.78
N ALA A 187 24.99 11.22 -3.34
CA ALA A 187 24.90 10.30 -2.21
C ALA A 187 23.72 9.34 -2.32
N ILE A 188 23.96 8.08 -1.95
CA ILE A 188 22.93 7.07 -1.67
C ILE A 188 22.84 6.95 -0.15
N ILE A 189 21.76 7.48 0.42
CA ILE A 189 21.56 7.57 1.86
C ILE A 189 20.51 6.55 2.32
N LEU A 190 20.92 5.66 3.22
CA LEU A 190 20.08 4.61 3.80
C LEU A 190 19.78 4.86 5.28
N LYS A 191 18.64 4.36 5.75
CA LYS A 191 18.17 4.57 7.11
C LYS A 191 19.10 3.93 8.14
N ASN A 192 19.66 4.79 8.99
CA ASN A 192 20.42 4.34 10.15
C ASN A 192 19.46 3.80 11.25
N PRO A 193 19.78 2.65 11.88
CA PRO A 193 18.96 2.06 12.94
C PRO A 193 18.81 2.95 14.18
N ALA A 194 19.69 3.94 14.38
CA ALA A 194 19.57 4.94 15.45
C ALA A 194 18.27 5.77 15.37
N PHE A 195 17.63 5.82 14.20
CA PHE A 195 16.35 6.51 14.01
C PHE A 195 15.20 5.50 14.00
N PRO A 196 14.29 5.51 15.00
CA PRO A 196 13.18 4.56 15.04
C PRO A 196 12.21 4.73 13.87
N ARG A 197 11.96 5.97 13.44
CA ARG A 197 11.00 6.29 12.37
C ARG A 197 11.71 6.81 11.13
N THR A 198 11.29 6.32 9.97
CA THR A 198 11.82 6.74 8.66
C THR A 198 11.62 8.22 8.41
N LEU A 199 10.46 8.78 8.79
CA LEU A 199 10.20 10.19 8.59
C LEU A 199 11.19 11.06 9.39
N ASP A 200 11.41 10.74 10.67
CA ASP A 200 12.33 11.47 11.55
C ASP A 200 13.76 11.45 10.99
N PHE A 201 14.20 10.27 10.52
CA PHE A 201 15.48 10.11 9.81
C PHE A 201 15.58 11.03 8.59
N LYS A 202 14.61 10.92 7.66
CA LYS A 202 14.64 11.69 6.40
C LYS A 202 14.61 13.19 6.66
N THR A 203 13.80 13.67 7.60
CA THR A 203 13.77 15.10 7.95
C THR A 203 15.08 15.57 8.58
N ASN A 204 15.76 14.72 9.37
CA ASN A 204 17.06 15.07 9.94
C ASN A 204 18.13 15.20 8.84
N VAL A 205 18.19 14.23 7.92
CA VAL A 205 19.10 14.31 6.76
C VAL A 205 18.84 15.57 5.93
N ILE A 206 17.58 15.88 5.64
CA ILE A 206 17.22 17.10 4.87
C ILE A 206 17.65 18.37 5.62
N THR A 207 17.49 18.39 6.94
CA THR A 207 17.92 19.53 7.76
C THR A 207 19.42 19.72 7.66
N ASP A 208 20.20 18.66 7.88
CA ASP A 208 21.66 18.72 7.84
C ASP A 208 22.17 19.13 6.44
N LEU A 209 21.54 18.63 5.38
CA LEU A 209 21.85 19.04 4.00
C LEU A 209 21.60 20.54 3.77
N LEU A 210 20.47 21.08 4.22
CA LEU A 210 20.15 22.51 4.05
C LEU A 210 21.04 23.42 4.90
N GLU A 211 21.45 22.98 6.09
CA GLU A 211 22.35 23.71 6.98
C GLU A 211 23.81 23.69 6.49
N TRP A 212 24.23 22.59 5.86
CA TRP A 212 25.56 22.45 5.25
C TRP A 212 25.65 23.23 3.93
N TYR A 213 24.73 22.99 3.01
CA TYR A 213 24.65 23.66 1.71
C TYR A 213 23.88 24.98 1.79
N ARG A 214 24.45 25.94 2.54
CA ARG A 214 23.81 27.26 2.77
C ARG A 214 23.59 28.09 1.50
N GLY A 215 24.17 27.72 0.36
CA GLY A 215 23.91 28.34 -0.95
C GLY A 215 22.57 27.92 -1.59
N VAL A 216 21.96 26.82 -1.14
CA VAL A 216 20.80 26.18 -1.78
C VAL A 216 19.50 26.97 -1.69
N ASN A 217 18.98 27.47 -2.81
CA ASN A 217 17.73 28.22 -2.85
C ASN A 217 16.54 27.36 -3.26
N ASP A 218 16.76 26.14 -3.74
CA ASP A 218 15.71 25.24 -4.23
C ASP A 218 15.89 23.82 -3.70
N ILE A 219 14.82 23.21 -3.23
CA ILE A 219 14.80 21.78 -2.88
C ILE A 219 13.59 21.08 -3.50
N SER A 220 13.83 19.96 -4.19
CA SER A 220 12.78 19.09 -4.72
C SER A 220 12.85 17.72 -4.04
N VAL A 221 11.72 17.24 -3.53
CA VAL A 221 11.61 15.90 -2.90
C VAL A 221 10.55 15.08 -3.64
N TYR A 222 10.94 13.92 -4.14
CA TYR A 222 10.07 12.94 -4.82
C TYR A 222 9.79 11.75 -3.89
N GLU A 223 8.52 11.47 -3.61
CA GLU A 223 8.11 10.40 -2.67
C GLU A 223 6.73 9.83 -3.08
N ASP A 224 6.56 8.51 -2.98
CA ASP A 224 5.35 7.78 -3.37
C ASP A 224 4.25 7.81 -2.30
N ARG A 225 4.63 7.90 -1.02
CA ARG A 225 3.67 7.83 0.08
C ARG A 225 3.03 9.19 0.33
N VAL A 226 1.73 9.29 0.04
CA VAL A 226 0.88 10.47 0.31
C VAL A 226 1.08 11.05 1.72
N TRP A 227 1.18 10.18 2.74
CA TRP A 227 1.37 10.65 4.12
C TRP A 227 2.77 11.23 4.35
N HIS A 228 3.84 10.65 3.80
CA HIS A 228 5.19 11.22 3.85
C HIS A 228 5.26 12.52 3.07
N GLN A 229 4.73 12.58 1.85
CA GLN A 229 4.67 13.79 1.04
C GLN A 229 4.04 14.95 1.80
N ARG A 230 2.90 14.73 2.45
CA ARG A 230 2.23 15.75 3.27
C ARG A 230 3.09 16.20 4.45
N LYS A 231 3.84 15.29 5.06
CA LYS A 231 4.73 15.58 6.18
C LYS A 231 5.98 16.36 5.73
N PHE A 232 6.60 15.99 4.61
CA PHE A 232 7.71 16.75 4.03
C PHE A 232 7.28 18.17 3.65
N LYS A 233 6.12 18.31 3.00
CA LYS A 233 5.58 19.63 2.67
C LYS A 233 5.39 20.50 3.91
N LYS A 234 4.79 19.93 4.97
CA LYS A 234 4.63 20.62 6.25
C LYS A 234 5.98 21.02 6.86
N PHE A 235 6.93 20.08 6.91
CA PHE A 235 8.27 20.31 7.45
C PHE A 235 9.00 21.44 6.71
N LEU A 236 8.99 21.45 5.36
CA LEU A 236 9.67 22.48 4.57
C LEU A 236 9.00 23.86 4.69
N ILE A 237 7.67 23.92 4.89
CA ILE A 237 6.98 25.18 5.26
C ILE A 237 7.53 25.72 6.58
N GLU A 238 7.58 24.87 7.61
CA GLU A 238 8.04 25.27 8.94
C GLU A 238 9.53 25.69 8.92
N TYR A 239 10.37 24.93 8.21
CA TYR A 239 11.80 25.26 8.03
C TYR A 239 12.00 26.57 7.27
N GLN A 240 11.31 26.78 6.14
CA GLN A 240 11.38 28.02 5.36
C GLN A 240 11.00 29.24 6.23
N GLN A 241 9.93 29.14 7.02
CA GLN A 241 9.46 30.24 7.86
C GLN A 241 10.41 30.57 9.01
N ALA A 242 11.00 29.56 9.64
CA ALA A 242 11.84 29.71 10.81
C ALA A 242 13.30 30.05 10.46
N MET A 243 13.87 29.37 9.46
CA MET A 243 15.31 29.40 9.18
C MET A 243 15.65 30.10 7.87
N ARG A 244 14.87 29.87 6.80
CA ARG A 244 15.28 30.25 5.44
C ARG A 244 14.13 30.73 4.55
N LYS A 245 13.73 31.98 4.73
CA LYS A 245 12.56 32.59 4.04
C LYS A 245 12.64 32.55 2.51
N SER A 246 13.83 32.59 1.94
CA SER A 246 14.04 32.55 0.48
C SER A 246 14.03 31.14 -0.13
N LEU A 247 14.04 30.09 0.69
CA LEU A 247 14.07 28.70 0.20
C LEU A 247 12.78 28.40 -0.58
N ARG A 248 12.92 28.01 -1.84
CA ARG A 248 11.84 27.44 -2.64
C ARG A 248 11.85 25.94 -2.46
N TYR A 249 10.68 25.34 -2.33
CA TYR A 249 10.56 23.89 -2.18
C TYR A 249 9.46 23.32 -3.06
N ASN A 250 9.70 22.12 -3.57
CA ASN A 250 8.74 21.31 -4.27
C ASN A 250 8.70 19.91 -3.63
N VAL A 251 7.51 19.41 -3.34
CA VAL A 251 7.35 18.04 -2.81
C VAL A 251 6.35 17.31 -3.70
N VAL A 252 6.91 16.49 -4.58
CA VAL A 252 6.18 15.80 -5.65
C VAL A 252 5.72 14.45 -5.13
N LEU A 253 4.39 14.24 -5.17
CA LEU A 253 3.82 12.92 -4.98
C LEU A 253 4.04 12.12 -6.27
N VAL A 254 4.84 11.06 -6.19
CA VAL A 254 5.04 10.15 -7.33
C VAL A 254 3.97 9.06 -7.26
N VAL A 255 3.21 8.88 -8.35
CA VAL A 255 2.22 7.80 -8.40
C VAL A 255 2.96 6.48 -8.58
N GLY A 256 3.02 5.69 -7.51
CA GLY A 256 3.70 4.40 -7.53
C GLY A 256 3.04 3.40 -8.48
N LEU A 257 3.83 2.83 -9.38
CA LEU A 257 3.45 1.62 -10.11
C LEU A 257 3.54 0.41 -9.17
N VAL A 258 2.66 -0.58 -9.35
CA VAL A 258 2.68 -1.79 -8.52
C VAL A 258 2.94 -2.99 -9.41
N LYS A 259 4.04 -3.69 -9.10
CA LYS A 259 4.37 -5.03 -9.61
C LYS A 259 4.57 -5.96 -8.44
N PHE A 260 4.28 -7.24 -8.65
CA PHE A 260 4.48 -8.28 -7.64
C PHE A 260 5.61 -9.21 -8.05
N LEU A 261 6.13 -9.94 -7.07
CA LEU A 261 6.94 -11.09 -7.37
C LEU A 261 6.08 -12.19 -8.01
N ASP A 262 6.75 -13.14 -8.66
CA ASP A 262 6.10 -14.39 -9.04
C ASP A 262 5.46 -15.03 -7.79
N PRO A 263 4.19 -15.45 -7.84
CA PRO A 263 3.49 -15.98 -6.68
C PRO A 263 4.18 -17.16 -6.00
N GLU A 264 4.77 -18.08 -6.76
CA GLU A 264 5.43 -19.26 -6.21
C GLU A 264 6.72 -18.89 -5.51
N VAL A 265 7.52 -18.02 -6.14
CA VAL A 265 8.74 -17.45 -5.57
C VAL A 265 8.44 -16.70 -4.28
N GLU A 266 7.41 -15.84 -4.29
CA GLU A 266 6.99 -15.04 -3.15
C GLU A 266 6.57 -15.92 -1.95
N ILE A 267 5.77 -16.95 -2.21
CA ILE A 267 5.34 -17.91 -1.20
C ILE A 267 6.54 -18.68 -0.64
N ALA A 268 7.48 -19.08 -1.49
CA ALA A 268 8.67 -19.82 -1.08
C ALA A 268 9.56 -18.99 -0.15
N LEU A 269 9.85 -17.73 -0.53
CA LEU A 269 10.65 -16.81 0.28
C LEU A 269 10.01 -16.53 1.63
N LEU A 270 8.69 -16.33 1.65
CA LEU A 270 7.98 -16.09 2.90
C LEU A 270 7.98 -17.34 3.80
N LYS A 271 7.82 -18.54 3.25
CA LYS A 271 7.95 -19.79 4.02
C LYS A 271 9.32 -19.89 4.67
N GLN A 272 10.39 -19.61 3.93
CA GLN A 272 11.75 -19.60 4.45
C GLN A 272 11.92 -18.59 5.59
N SER A 273 11.45 -17.35 5.41
CA SER A 273 11.51 -16.30 6.44
C SER A 273 10.74 -16.68 7.71
N ILE A 274 9.57 -17.32 7.56
CA ILE A 274 8.78 -17.86 8.69
C ILE A 274 9.52 -19.01 9.38
N GLU A 275 10.18 -19.90 8.63
CA GLU A 275 10.95 -21.01 9.18
C GLU A 275 12.13 -20.50 10.02
N GLU A 276 12.92 -19.57 9.49
CA GLU A 276 14.04 -18.95 10.22
C GLU A 276 13.55 -18.25 11.51
N HIS A 277 12.41 -17.55 11.44
CA HIS A 277 11.79 -16.96 12.62
C HIS A 277 11.40 -18.00 13.67
N ASN A 278 10.80 -19.11 13.23
CA ASN A 278 10.42 -20.19 14.12
C ASN A 278 11.65 -20.89 14.74
N ASN A 279 12.76 -21.00 14.00
CA ASN A 279 14.02 -21.52 14.52
C ASN A 279 14.58 -20.60 15.61
N ALA A 280 14.60 -19.29 15.37
CA ALA A 280 15.01 -18.30 16.38
C ALA A 280 14.09 -18.31 17.61
N TYR A 281 12.78 -18.50 17.41
CA TYR A 281 11.81 -18.67 18.50
C TYR A 281 12.11 -19.91 19.34
N ASN A 282 12.33 -21.06 18.71
CA ASN A 282 12.63 -22.33 19.37
C ASN A 282 13.95 -22.26 20.17
N GLN A 283 14.93 -21.50 19.66
CA GLN A 283 16.19 -21.22 20.34
C GLN A 283 16.10 -20.13 21.43
N ARG A 284 14.90 -19.58 21.68
CA ARG A 284 14.63 -18.51 22.67
C ARG A 284 15.44 -17.22 22.42
N LEU A 285 15.76 -16.94 21.15
CA LEU A 285 16.48 -15.72 20.75
C LEU A 285 15.55 -14.51 20.59
N LEU A 286 14.23 -14.74 20.50
CA LEU A 286 13.25 -13.68 20.28
C LEU A 286 12.77 -13.05 21.59
N GLN A 287 12.71 -11.72 21.59
CA GLN A 287 12.18 -10.93 22.70
C GLN A 287 10.71 -10.53 22.46
N TYR A 288 10.01 -10.16 23.54
CA TYR A 288 8.64 -9.64 23.46
C TYR A 288 8.59 -8.37 22.57
N PRO A 289 7.53 -8.17 21.75
CA PRO A 289 6.31 -8.98 21.61
C PRO A 289 6.42 -10.16 20.64
N ASN A 290 7.58 -10.40 20.07
CA ASN A 290 7.80 -11.35 18.96
C ASN A 290 8.27 -12.73 19.43
N ASN A 291 8.12 -13.04 20.71
CA ASN A 291 8.47 -14.31 21.32
C ASN A 291 7.38 -15.38 21.08
N HIS A 292 6.96 -15.56 19.83
CA HIS A 292 5.95 -16.55 19.46
C HIS A 292 6.26 -17.10 18.07
N GLY A 293 5.96 -18.38 17.84
CA GLY A 293 6.07 -18.94 16.51
C GLY A 293 5.02 -18.38 15.55
N LEU A 294 5.33 -18.37 14.26
CA LEU A 294 4.44 -17.99 13.17
C LEU A 294 4.06 -19.20 12.31
N ALA A 295 2.87 -19.15 11.73
CA ALA A 295 2.41 -20.11 10.74
C ALA A 295 1.70 -19.39 9.60
N MET A 296 1.87 -19.91 8.39
CA MET A 296 1.09 -19.54 7.22
C MET A 296 0.05 -20.63 6.95
N ILE A 297 -1.22 -20.24 6.91
CA ILE A 297 -2.34 -21.12 6.61
C ILE A 297 -3.13 -20.61 5.42
N ASP A 298 -3.78 -21.51 4.70
CA ASP A 298 -4.76 -21.13 3.69
C ASP A 298 -6.11 -20.85 4.37
N VAL A 299 -6.65 -19.67 4.10
CA VAL A 299 -7.97 -19.23 4.57
C VAL A 299 -8.88 -19.14 3.37
N HIS A 300 -9.99 -19.88 3.44
CA HIS A 300 -11.06 -19.77 2.47
C HIS A 300 -11.77 -18.43 2.65
N LEU A 301 -11.77 -17.60 1.61
CA LEU A 301 -12.49 -16.32 1.63
C LEU A 301 -13.93 -16.50 1.15
N PHE A 302 -14.13 -17.19 0.03
CA PHE A 302 -15.44 -17.47 -0.52
C PHE A 302 -15.40 -18.58 -1.57
N THR A 303 -16.55 -19.20 -1.81
CA THR A 303 -16.83 -19.99 -3.02
C THR A 303 -17.66 -19.12 -3.95
N GLY A 304 -17.30 -19.06 -5.22
CA GLY A 304 -17.97 -18.18 -6.18
C GLY A 304 -17.67 -18.49 -7.63
N TYR A 305 -18.30 -17.73 -8.51
CA TYR A 305 -17.92 -17.64 -9.90
C TYR A 305 -16.79 -16.61 -10.02
N VAL A 306 -15.55 -17.09 -10.03
CA VAL A 306 -14.34 -16.26 -10.08
C VAL A 306 -14.13 -15.75 -11.50
N LEU A 307 -13.98 -14.43 -11.65
CA LEU A 307 -13.76 -13.80 -12.94
C LEU A 307 -12.34 -14.10 -13.45
N LYS A 308 -12.21 -14.34 -14.76
CA LYS A 308 -10.91 -14.37 -15.42
C LYS A 308 -10.33 -12.95 -15.52
N SER A 309 -9.00 -12.84 -15.61
CA SER A 309 -8.30 -11.54 -15.66
C SER A 309 -8.82 -10.61 -16.76
N GLN A 310 -9.08 -11.14 -17.97
CA GLN A 310 -9.66 -10.36 -19.07
C GLN A 310 -11.05 -9.81 -18.71
N SER A 311 -11.95 -10.66 -18.22
CA SER A 311 -13.30 -10.24 -17.84
C SER A 311 -13.32 -9.25 -16.68
N ARG A 312 -12.37 -9.34 -15.74
CA ARG A 312 -12.16 -8.32 -14.71
C ARG A 312 -11.79 -6.97 -15.35
N ALA A 313 -10.85 -6.96 -16.30
CA ALA A 313 -10.45 -5.75 -17.00
C ALA A 313 -11.61 -5.15 -17.82
N ASP A 314 -12.36 -5.98 -18.54
CA ASP A 314 -13.49 -5.55 -19.37
C ASP A 314 -14.56 -4.83 -18.53
N LEU A 315 -14.94 -5.38 -17.37
CA LEU A 315 -15.89 -4.72 -16.45
C LEU A 315 -15.37 -3.39 -15.93
N LEU A 316 -14.12 -3.36 -15.47
CA LEU A 316 -13.54 -2.16 -14.88
C LEU A 316 -13.42 -1.05 -15.93
N ASN A 317 -12.95 -1.37 -17.14
CA ASN A 317 -12.85 -0.41 -18.24
C ASN A 317 -14.22 0.12 -18.68
N ALA A 318 -15.24 -0.73 -18.70
CA ALA A 318 -16.59 -0.32 -19.10
C ALA A 318 -17.29 0.52 -18.03
N TYR A 319 -17.16 0.19 -16.75
CA TYR A 319 -18.07 0.69 -15.72
C TYR A 319 -17.40 1.47 -14.58
N ALA A 320 -16.08 1.41 -14.39
CA ALA A 320 -15.42 2.22 -13.35
C ALA A 320 -15.60 3.73 -13.59
N ARG A 321 -15.78 4.14 -14.86
CA ARG A 321 -16.08 5.53 -15.23
C ARG A 321 -17.43 6.04 -14.72
N LEU A 322 -18.35 5.16 -14.36
CA LEU A 322 -19.65 5.52 -13.79
C LEU A 322 -19.55 5.91 -12.32
N ILE A 323 -18.44 5.57 -11.65
CA ILE A 323 -18.16 5.95 -10.27
C ILE A 323 -17.74 7.43 -10.24
N PRO A 324 -18.26 8.27 -9.32
CA PRO A 324 -17.89 9.68 -9.26
C PRO A 324 -16.37 9.90 -9.08
N ALA A 325 -15.78 10.77 -9.90
CA ALA A 325 -14.34 11.03 -9.87
C ALA A 325 -13.83 11.46 -8.48
N ALA A 326 -14.63 12.23 -7.75
CA ALA A 326 -14.30 12.75 -6.42
C ALA A 326 -14.01 11.67 -5.36
N VAL A 327 -14.47 10.44 -5.55
CA VAL A 327 -14.26 9.34 -4.59
C VAL A 327 -13.29 8.28 -5.08
N ARG A 328 -12.96 8.22 -6.38
CA ARG A 328 -12.22 7.09 -7.00
C ARG A 328 -10.90 6.79 -6.30
N ASP A 329 -10.13 7.82 -5.95
CA ASP A 329 -8.80 7.68 -5.31
C ASP A 329 -8.86 7.06 -3.90
N THR A 330 -10.06 7.02 -3.30
CA THR A 330 -10.28 6.43 -1.97
C THR A 330 -10.75 4.97 -2.03
N LEU A 331 -11.04 4.45 -3.22
CA LEU A 331 -11.67 3.15 -3.41
C LEU A 331 -10.65 2.04 -3.65
N LYS A 332 -11.03 0.83 -3.25
CA LYS A 332 -10.38 -0.40 -3.69
C LYS A 332 -11.18 -0.98 -4.84
N PHE A 333 -10.57 -1.10 -6.01
CA PHE A 333 -11.15 -1.80 -7.18
C PHE A 333 -10.73 -3.27 -7.18
N HIS A 334 -11.67 -4.20 -7.36
CA HIS A 334 -11.38 -5.64 -7.19
C HIS A 334 -12.47 -6.54 -7.79
N ALA A 335 -12.98 -6.24 -9.00
CA ALA A 335 -14.01 -7.02 -9.70
C ALA A 335 -13.61 -8.51 -9.93
N ASN A 336 -13.68 -9.32 -8.88
CA ASN A 336 -12.98 -10.60 -8.79
C ASN A 336 -13.92 -11.80 -8.87
N ALA A 337 -15.16 -11.68 -8.37
CA ALA A 337 -16.09 -12.80 -8.34
C ALA A 337 -17.55 -12.37 -8.22
N ILE A 338 -18.44 -13.28 -8.66
CA ILE A 338 -19.82 -13.35 -8.19
C ILE A 338 -19.82 -14.34 -7.02
N VAL A 339 -19.98 -13.84 -5.80
CA VAL A 339 -19.83 -14.67 -4.60
C VAL A 339 -21.08 -15.50 -4.35
N ILE A 340 -20.92 -16.82 -4.25
CA ILE A 340 -21.98 -17.75 -3.84
C ILE A 340 -22.11 -17.78 -2.32
N ARG A 341 -20.98 -17.94 -1.62
CA ARG A 341 -20.93 -17.88 -0.15
C ARG A 341 -19.54 -17.56 0.38
N TYR A 342 -19.47 -17.02 1.59
CA TYR A 342 -18.21 -16.66 2.28
C TYR A 342 -17.67 -17.71 3.26
N ILE A 343 -18.32 -18.86 3.39
CA ILE A 343 -17.91 -19.91 4.33
C ILE A 343 -17.58 -21.16 3.51
N LYS A 344 -16.52 -21.87 3.87
CA LYS A 344 -16.21 -23.17 3.24
C LYS A 344 -17.39 -24.12 3.47
N ALA A 345 -18.07 -24.54 2.41
CA ALA A 345 -19.22 -25.43 2.54
C ALA A 345 -18.78 -26.87 2.79
N SER A 346 -19.61 -27.65 3.48
CA SER A 346 -19.41 -29.09 3.56
C SER A 346 -19.56 -29.69 2.16
N ALA A 347 -18.84 -30.78 1.87
CA ALA A 347 -18.85 -31.45 0.57
C ALA A 347 -20.27 -31.75 0.06
N LYS A 348 -21.22 -32.04 0.96
CA LYS A 348 -22.64 -32.25 0.65
C LYS A 348 -23.33 -31.01 0.07
N LYS A 349 -23.01 -29.80 0.56
CA LYS A 349 -23.59 -28.55 0.09
C LYS A 349 -22.92 -28.03 -1.19
N THR A 350 -21.71 -28.50 -1.51
CA THR A 350 -21.01 -28.15 -2.76
C THR A 350 -21.10 -29.23 -3.83
N ALA A 351 -21.74 -30.37 -3.58
CA ALA A 351 -21.81 -31.50 -4.51
C ALA A 351 -22.44 -31.16 -5.88
N HIS A 352 -23.29 -30.14 -5.94
CA HIS A 352 -23.90 -29.65 -7.18
C HIS A 352 -23.04 -28.59 -7.89
N LEU A 353 -21.99 -28.08 -7.25
CA LEU A 353 -21.03 -27.16 -7.86
C LEU A 353 -20.10 -27.94 -8.77
N LYS A 354 -20.13 -27.61 -10.06
CA LYS A 354 -19.13 -28.09 -11.01
C LYS A 354 -17.87 -27.23 -10.87
N TYR A 355 -17.01 -27.55 -9.92
CA TYR A 355 -15.72 -26.88 -9.75
C TYR A 355 -14.94 -26.91 -11.07
N GLY A 356 -14.33 -25.77 -11.41
CA GLY A 356 -13.59 -25.59 -12.65
C GLY A 356 -14.48 -25.34 -13.89
N ALA A 357 -15.80 -25.51 -13.81
CA ALA A 357 -16.68 -25.22 -14.93
C ALA A 357 -16.74 -23.71 -15.20
N THR A 358 -16.84 -23.37 -16.49
CA THR A 358 -16.85 -22.00 -16.98
C THR A 358 -18.27 -21.56 -17.30
N TYR A 359 -18.61 -20.31 -16.95
CA TYR A 359 -19.93 -19.73 -17.13
C TYR A 359 -19.83 -18.33 -17.75
N ARG A 360 -20.70 -18.06 -18.73
CA ARG A 360 -20.82 -16.75 -19.38
C ARG A 360 -21.96 -15.95 -18.78
N TRP A 361 -21.68 -14.68 -18.52
CA TRP A 361 -22.63 -13.73 -17.97
C TRP A 361 -22.62 -12.44 -18.77
N VAL A 362 -23.66 -11.65 -18.63
CA VAL A 362 -23.76 -10.31 -19.17
C VAL A 362 -24.06 -9.33 -18.05
N ALA A 363 -23.34 -8.20 -18.01
CA ALA A 363 -23.64 -7.11 -17.09
C ALA A 363 -24.93 -6.40 -17.52
N THR A 364 -25.86 -6.22 -16.57
CA THR A 364 -27.23 -5.76 -16.87
C THR A 364 -27.57 -4.42 -16.22
N HIS A 365 -27.16 -4.23 -14.96
CA HIS A 365 -27.47 -3.01 -14.21
C HIS A 365 -26.28 -2.58 -13.37
N PHE A 366 -26.15 -1.27 -13.16
CA PHE A 366 -25.22 -0.64 -12.24
C PHE A 366 -25.94 -0.25 -10.95
N GLY A 367 -25.29 -0.44 -9.82
CA GLY A 367 -25.86 -0.11 -8.51
C GLY A 367 -24.80 0.45 -7.57
N GLN A 368 -25.25 1.25 -6.61
CA GLN A 368 -24.40 1.84 -5.59
C GLN A 368 -25.14 1.96 -4.26
N PHE A 369 -24.38 2.09 -3.17
CA PHE A 369 -24.95 2.36 -1.85
C PHE A 369 -24.05 3.29 -1.04
N ASN A 370 -24.62 4.41 -0.57
CA ASN A 370 -24.02 5.38 0.36
C ASN A 370 -22.60 5.88 0.00
N ASP A 371 -22.28 6.01 -1.29
CA ASP A 371 -20.92 6.29 -1.79
C ASP A 371 -19.86 5.38 -1.15
N GLU A 372 -20.24 4.17 -0.75
CA GLU A 372 -19.40 3.23 -0.04
C GLU A 372 -19.04 2.05 -0.93
N ILE A 373 -19.97 1.64 -1.79
CA ILE A 373 -19.81 0.49 -2.67
C ILE A 373 -20.50 0.72 -4.02
N TRP A 374 -19.89 0.17 -5.07
CA TRP A 374 -20.40 0.16 -6.44
C TRP A 374 -20.31 -1.26 -6.99
N ALA A 375 -21.38 -1.72 -7.60
CA ALA A 375 -21.51 -3.08 -8.10
C ALA A 375 -22.28 -3.12 -9.43
N VAL A 376 -22.13 -4.22 -10.15
CA VAL A 376 -22.94 -4.52 -11.34
C VAL A 376 -23.72 -5.81 -11.12
N LYS A 377 -25.02 -5.79 -11.40
CA LYS A 377 -25.83 -7.00 -11.55
C LYS A 377 -25.43 -7.67 -12.85
N VAL A 378 -25.32 -9.00 -12.80
CA VAL A 378 -25.01 -9.81 -13.97
C VAL A 378 -26.08 -10.88 -14.13
N ALA A 379 -26.32 -11.34 -15.35
CA ALA A 379 -27.25 -12.42 -15.64
C ALA A 379 -26.56 -13.45 -16.56
N PRO A 380 -26.95 -14.73 -16.55
CA PRO A 380 -26.50 -15.68 -17.55
C PRO A 380 -26.74 -15.15 -18.96
N VAL A 381 -25.80 -15.39 -19.87
CA VAL A 381 -26.05 -15.18 -21.30
C VAL A 381 -27.15 -16.15 -21.76
N VAL A 382 -28.13 -15.63 -22.49
CA VAL A 382 -29.24 -16.39 -23.06
C VAL A 382 -28.97 -16.72 -24.53
N ASP A 383 -29.51 -17.83 -25.01
CA ASP A 383 -29.50 -18.18 -26.43
C ASP A 383 -30.53 -17.37 -27.24
N GLU A 384 -30.60 -17.65 -28.55
CA GLU A 384 -31.54 -17.00 -29.47
C GLU A 384 -33.02 -17.21 -29.11
N THR A 385 -33.32 -18.25 -28.32
CA THR A 385 -34.67 -18.56 -27.82
C THR A 385 -34.97 -17.89 -26.48
N GLY A 386 -34.01 -17.15 -25.92
CA GLY A 386 -34.13 -16.45 -24.64
C GLY A 386 -33.84 -17.34 -23.43
N ASN A 387 -33.33 -18.56 -23.63
CA ASN A 387 -33.08 -19.52 -22.55
C ASN A 387 -31.63 -19.45 -22.05
N ALA A 388 -31.45 -19.47 -20.73
CA ALA A 388 -30.13 -19.53 -20.11
C ALA A 388 -29.62 -20.98 -20.05
N ALA A 389 -28.34 -21.19 -20.35
CA ALA A 389 -27.71 -22.51 -20.28
C ALA A 389 -27.57 -23.07 -18.85
N PHE A 390 -27.77 -22.23 -17.82
CA PHE A 390 -27.68 -22.62 -16.42
C PHE A 390 -28.47 -21.65 -15.53
N GLN A 391 -28.82 -22.12 -14.33
CA GLN A 391 -29.39 -21.29 -13.28
C GLN A 391 -28.29 -20.86 -12.29
N PRO A 392 -28.18 -19.55 -11.99
CA PRO A 392 -27.27 -19.06 -10.96
C PRO A 392 -27.59 -19.65 -9.59
N LEU A 393 -26.55 -19.85 -8.78
CA LEU A 393 -26.67 -20.36 -7.40
C LEU A 393 -26.80 -19.23 -6.37
N VAL A 394 -27.02 -18.01 -6.87
CA VAL A 394 -27.20 -16.78 -6.09
C VAL A 394 -28.43 -16.11 -6.67
N GLU A 395 -29.33 -15.68 -5.79
CA GLU A 395 -30.59 -15.03 -6.18
C GLU A 395 -30.37 -13.73 -6.94
N THR A 396 -29.46 -12.89 -6.43
CA THR A 396 -29.03 -11.66 -7.11
C THR A 396 -27.54 -11.74 -7.45
N PRO A 397 -27.17 -12.33 -8.61
CA PRO A 397 -25.79 -12.40 -9.02
C PRO A 397 -25.27 -10.99 -9.34
N MET A 398 -24.21 -10.60 -8.63
CA MET A 398 -23.57 -9.31 -8.79
C MET A 398 -22.06 -9.40 -8.64
N VAL A 399 -21.34 -8.49 -9.28
CA VAL A 399 -19.90 -8.28 -9.12
C VAL A 399 -19.69 -6.92 -8.45
N ILE A 400 -18.99 -6.90 -7.32
CA ILE A 400 -18.56 -5.66 -6.68
C ILE A 400 -17.40 -5.07 -7.50
N LEU A 401 -17.58 -3.88 -8.06
CA LEU A 401 -16.55 -3.19 -8.85
C LEU A 401 -15.53 -2.53 -7.92
N ALA A 402 -16.03 -1.79 -6.94
CA ALA A 402 -15.22 -1.00 -6.02
C ALA A 402 -15.93 -0.77 -4.68
N HIS A 403 -15.15 -0.58 -3.61
CA HIS A 403 -15.67 -0.15 -2.31
C HIS A 403 -14.64 0.69 -1.53
N LYS A 404 -15.10 1.48 -0.55
CA LYS A 404 -14.22 2.21 0.39
C LYS A 404 -13.40 1.23 1.24
N LYS A 405 -12.23 1.66 1.72
CA LYS A 405 -11.42 0.83 2.63
C LYS A 405 -12.21 0.49 3.90
N ARG A 406 -12.08 -0.75 4.38
CA ARG A 406 -12.74 -1.31 5.59
C ARG A 406 -14.26 -1.54 5.47
N THR A 407 -14.84 -1.34 4.30
CA THR A 407 -16.24 -1.74 4.02
C THR A 407 -16.37 -3.26 4.03
N ASN A 408 -17.41 -3.76 4.71
CA ASN A 408 -17.82 -5.16 4.56
C ASN A 408 -18.57 -5.29 3.22
N GLY A 409 -17.82 -5.47 2.13
CA GLY A 409 -18.35 -5.38 0.77
C GLY A 409 -19.59 -6.22 0.54
N SER A 410 -19.61 -7.47 1.03
CA SER A 410 -20.80 -8.33 0.89
C SER A 410 -22.05 -7.76 1.53
N TYR A 411 -21.93 -7.37 2.80
CA TYR A 411 -23.08 -6.95 3.59
C TYR A 411 -23.60 -5.59 3.13
N VAL A 412 -22.71 -4.72 2.65
CA VAL A 412 -23.11 -3.41 2.13
C VAL A 412 -23.67 -3.53 0.72
N ALA A 413 -23.10 -4.38 -0.15
CA ALA A 413 -23.63 -4.62 -1.49
C ALA A 413 -25.04 -5.21 -1.48
N SER A 414 -25.38 -6.04 -0.48
CA SER A 414 -26.76 -6.56 -0.35
C SER A 414 -27.79 -5.50 0.01
N LYS A 415 -27.39 -4.26 0.32
CA LYS A 415 -28.29 -3.12 0.60
C LYS A 415 -28.56 -2.26 -0.63
N ILE A 416 -28.00 -2.59 -1.79
CA ILE A 416 -28.27 -1.86 -3.03
C ILE A 416 -29.69 -2.21 -3.49
N GLU A 417 -30.61 -1.27 -3.35
CA GLU A 417 -32.01 -1.40 -3.79
C GLU A 417 -32.22 -0.79 -5.17
N GLU A 418 -31.57 0.34 -5.46
CA GLU A 418 -31.67 1.04 -6.74
C GLU A 418 -30.64 0.52 -7.75
N TRP A 419 -31.13 0.03 -8.89
CA TRP A 419 -30.33 -0.53 -9.97
C TRP A 419 -30.67 0.14 -11.30
N ILE A 420 -29.67 0.76 -11.91
CA ILE A 420 -29.80 1.50 -13.17
C ILE A 420 -29.43 0.58 -14.33
N PRO A 421 -30.29 0.37 -15.33
CA PRO A 421 -29.95 -0.43 -16.51
C PRO A 421 -28.70 0.09 -17.22
N LEU A 422 -27.86 -0.84 -17.71
CA LEU A 422 -26.65 -0.53 -18.45
C LEU A 422 -26.93 -0.53 -19.97
N ASP A 423 -26.53 0.54 -20.65
CA ASP A 423 -26.66 0.65 -22.11
C ASP A 423 -25.70 -0.29 -22.84
N SER A 424 -24.44 -0.34 -22.39
CA SER A 424 -23.44 -1.27 -22.89
C SER A 424 -23.46 -2.53 -22.06
N ARG A 425 -23.73 -3.66 -22.69
CA ARG A 425 -23.76 -4.99 -22.05
C ARG A 425 -22.43 -5.70 -22.26
N VAL A 426 -21.56 -5.68 -21.26
CA VAL A 426 -20.29 -6.40 -21.28
C VAL A 426 -20.53 -7.85 -20.90
N GLU A 427 -20.09 -8.77 -21.74
CA GLU A 427 -20.03 -10.19 -21.40
C GLU A 427 -18.78 -10.50 -20.59
N ILE A 428 -18.94 -11.37 -19.59
CA ILE A 428 -17.85 -11.84 -18.74
C ILE A 428 -17.85 -13.35 -18.64
N VAL A 429 -16.65 -13.89 -18.43
CA VAL A 429 -16.41 -15.31 -18.25
C VAL A 429 -15.91 -15.53 -16.83
N THR A 430 -16.53 -16.50 -16.17
CA THR A 430 -16.18 -16.90 -14.80
C THR A 430 -15.90 -18.38 -14.72
N GLN A 431 -15.20 -18.80 -13.66
CA GLN A 431 -14.97 -20.19 -13.31
C GLN A 431 -15.44 -20.46 -11.88
N VAL A 432 -16.18 -21.55 -11.66
CA VAL A 432 -16.58 -21.92 -10.29
C VAL A 432 -15.38 -22.43 -9.52
N GLY A 433 -15.11 -21.82 -8.36
CA GLY A 433 -14.00 -22.19 -7.52
C GLY A 433 -14.05 -21.59 -6.12
N ASP A 434 -13.10 -22.03 -5.30
CA ASP A 434 -12.82 -21.43 -4.01
C ASP A 434 -11.73 -20.37 -4.19
N TRP A 435 -12.01 -19.16 -3.70
CA TRP A 435 -10.98 -18.15 -3.53
C TRP A 435 -10.36 -18.31 -2.15
N ASN A 436 -9.08 -18.70 -2.14
CA ASN A 436 -8.31 -18.83 -0.92
C ASN A 436 -7.29 -17.70 -0.83
N SER A 437 -6.93 -17.34 0.40
CA SER A 437 -5.86 -16.39 0.66
C SER A 437 -5.00 -16.92 1.80
N LYS A 438 -3.70 -16.60 1.77
CA LYS A 438 -2.74 -17.00 2.78
C LYS A 438 -2.82 -16.05 3.96
N LYS A 439 -2.99 -16.62 5.15
CA LYS A 439 -2.97 -15.90 6.42
C LYS A 439 -1.77 -16.32 7.23
N ILE A 440 -0.93 -15.35 7.57
CA ILE A 440 0.09 -15.46 8.61
C ILE A 440 -0.57 -15.17 9.95
N LYS A 441 -0.38 -16.04 10.93
CA LYS A 441 -0.82 -15.84 12.32
C LYS A 441 0.16 -16.50 13.30
N LYS A 442 -0.01 -16.21 14.59
CA LYS A 442 0.79 -16.87 15.63
C LYS A 442 0.42 -18.35 15.71
N ARG A 443 1.41 -19.22 15.92
CA ARG A 443 1.20 -20.68 16.05
C ARG A 443 0.27 -21.02 17.21
N GLN A 444 0.32 -20.25 18.29
CA GLN A 444 -0.58 -20.41 19.44
C GLN A 444 -2.06 -20.09 19.13
N ASP A 445 -2.34 -19.41 18.01
CA ASP A 445 -3.70 -19.07 17.57
C ASP A 445 -4.22 -20.07 16.52
N LEU A 446 -3.45 -21.13 16.18
CA LEU A 446 -3.90 -22.29 15.39
C LEU A 446 -4.75 -23.20 16.26
#